data_AF-A0A7J0AB33-F1
#
_entry.id   AF-A0A7J0AB33-F1
#
_cell.length_a   1.000
_cell.length_b   1.000
_cell.length_c   1.000
_cell.angle_alpha   90.00
_cell.angle_beta   90.00
_cell.angle_gamma   90.00
#
_symmetry.space_group_name_H-M   'P 1'
#
loop_
_entity.id
_entity.type
_entity.pdbx_description
1 polymer ?
#
loop_
_entity_poly.entity_id
_entity_poly.type
_entity_poly.pdbx_seq_one_letter_code
_entity_poly.pdbx_strand_id
1 'polypeptide(L)'
;MMRKDPRAVAQWTPGLVRQCASLQRSILANLWPMLRPGGYFIYSTCTFSREENEDNVDWLCEEYGAERLPLPFGGESGVVCGHFYPHLVRGEGLFIALLRKPGEFHPDAAVSEKKLRKATSVALYGVQETEEKGRDRIPTHRYALSTSYPRGTYPEAEVDRDTALRYLHRDALVLPDGVPRGIVLLTYQDHPLGFVKNLGSRANNMLPKSFRILSML
;
A
#
# COMPACT_ATOMS: atom_id res chain seq x y z
N MET A 1 15.48 11.61 5.31
CA MET A 1 16.03 11.08 4.03
C MET A 1 17.53 11.30 3.81
N MET A 2 18.19 12.23 4.50
CA MET A 2 19.59 12.62 4.26
C MET A 2 20.61 11.48 4.20
N ARG A 3 20.43 10.39 4.97
CA ARG A 3 21.32 9.21 4.94
C ARG A 3 21.22 8.39 3.64
N LYS A 4 20.09 8.44 2.94
CA LYS A 4 19.80 7.64 1.73
C LYS A 4 19.96 8.40 0.43
N ASP A 5 19.80 9.73 0.46
CA ASP A 5 19.84 10.57 -0.74
C ASP A 5 20.66 11.84 -0.48
N PRO A 6 21.87 11.95 -1.06
CA PRO A 6 22.71 13.14 -0.93
C PRO A 6 22.03 14.44 -1.41
N ARG A 7 21.06 14.35 -2.33
CA ARG A 7 20.32 15.52 -2.82
C ARG A 7 19.46 16.13 -1.71
N ALA A 8 18.94 15.30 -0.80
CA ALA A 8 18.17 15.78 0.34
C ALA A 8 19.02 16.63 1.30
N VAL A 9 20.33 16.38 1.38
CA VAL A 9 21.26 17.22 2.13
C VAL A 9 21.46 18.56 1.41
N ALA A 10 21.71 18.50 0.10
CA ALA A 10 21.99 19.70 -0.69
C ALA A 10 20.81 20.68 -0.79
N GLN A 11 19.57 20.18 -0.75
CA GLN A 11 18.36 20.99 -0.85
C GLN A 11 17.91 21.60 0.49
N TRP A 12 18.42 21.09 1.61
CA TRP A 12 17.92 21.50 2.92
C TRP A 12 18.27 22.95 3.22
N THR A 13 17.25 23.74 3.58
CA THR A 13 17.41 25.11 4.07
C THR A 13 16.30 25.41 5.08
N PRO A 14 16.50 26.36 6.02
CA PRO A 14 15.42 26.83 6.89
C PRO A 14 14.22 27.40 6.11
N GLY A 15 14.47 27.97 4.93
CA GLY A 15 13.41 28.43 4.03
C GLY A 15 12.54 27.29 3.51
N LEU A 16 13.17 26.20 3.07
CA LEU A 16 12.46 24.99 2.63
C LEU A 16 11.65 24.37 3.76
N VAL A 17 12.18 24.30 4.97
CA VAL A 17 11.46 23.80 6.16
C VAL A 17 10.16 24.60 6.38
N ARG A 18 10.22 25.93 6.36
CA ARG A 18 9.03 26.78 6.51
C ARG A 18 8.02 26.59 5.37
N GLN A 19 8.50 26.43 4.13
CA GLN A 19 7.65 26.16 2.98
C GLN A 19 6.93 24.80 3.12
N CYS A 20 7.65 23.76 3.54
CA CYS A 20 7.11 22.43 3.81
C CYS A 20 6.08 22.47 4.94
N ALA A 21 6.37 23.14 6.06
CA ALA A 21 5.44 23.29 7.18
C ALA A 21 4.13 23.97 6.76
N SER A 22 4.21 25.06 5.98
CA SER A 22 3.04 25.77 5.46
C SER A 22 2.21 24.92 4.47
N LEU A 23 2.88 24.19 3.58
CA LEU A 23 2.21 23.26 2.67
C LEU A 23 1.52 22.12 3.43
N GLN A 24 2.20 21.52 4.40
CA GLN A 24 1.65 20.49 5.27
C GLN A 24 0.39 21.00 5.97
N ARG A 25 0.41 22.22 6.52
CA ARG A 25 -0.75 22.87 7.13
C ARG A 25 -1.94 22.99 6.17
N SER A 26 -1.65 23.36 4.92
CA SER A 26 -2.67 23.47 3.87
C SER A 26 -3.26 22.09 3.52
N ILE A 27 -2.44 21.04 3.49
CA ILE A 27 -2.91 19.65 3.30
C ILE A 27 -3.79 19.23 4.48
N LEU A 28 -3.36 19.50 5.72
CA LEU A 28 -4.11 19.18 6.94
C LEU A 28 -5.49 19.86 6.97
N ALA A 29 -5.56 21.15 6.61
CA ALA A 29 -6.81 21.90 6.51
C ALA A 29 -7.81 21.27 5.53
N ASN A 30 -7.34 20.67 4.43
CA ASN A 30 -8.18 20.00 3.45
C ASN A 30 -8.63 18.60 3.91
N LEU A 31 -7.76 17.87 4.62
CA LEU A 31 -8.05 16.49 5.05
C LEU A 31 -8.93 16.42 6.30
N TRP A 32 -8.74 17.34 7.25
CA TRP A 32 -9.45 17.28 8.53
C TRP A 32 -11.00 17.32 8.41
N PRO A 33 -11.59 18.13 7.53
CA PRO A 33 -13.03 18.09 7.29
C PRO A 33 -13.53 16.74 6.75
N MET A 34 -12.68 16.02 6.00
CA MET A 34 -13.02 14.71 5.42
C MET A 34 -12.99 13.56 6.44
N LEU A 35 -12.32 13.76 7.57
CA LEU A 35 -12.32 12.78 8.65
C LEU A 35 -13.68 12.76 9.35
N ARG A 36 -14.22 11.57 9.58
CA ARG A 36 -15.48 11.42 10.33
C ARG A 36 -15.27 11.77 11.81
N PRO A 37 -16.31 12.31 12.49
CA PRO A 37 -16.31 12.42 13.96
C PRO A 37 -15.93 11.09 14.61
N GLY A 38 -15.18 11.16 15.70
CA GLY A 38 -14.64 9.99 16.41
C GLY A 38 -13.56 9.21 15.67
N GLY A 39 -13.28 9.55 14.39
CA GLY A 39 -12.28 8.89 13.57
C GLY A 39 -10.84 9.26 13.95
N TYR A 40 -9.92 8.34 13.66
CA TYR A 40 -8.49 8.53 13.90
C TYR A 40 -7.78 9.17 12.71
N PHE A 41 -6.85 10.07 13.00
CA PHE A 41 -5.95 10.69 12.04
C PHE A 41 -4.51 10.40 12.45
N ILE A 42 -3.71 9.86 11.54
CA ILE A 42 -2.28 9.67 11.75
C ILE A 42 -1.56 10.74 10.95
N TYR A 43 -0.87 11.63 11.64
CA TYR A 43 0.04 12.59 11.04
C TYR A 43 1.47 12.03 11.13
N SER A 44 2.22 12.06 10.03
CA SER A 44 3.58 11.58 10.01
C SER A 44 4.46 12.31 9.02
N THR A 45 5.74 12.45 9.34
CA THR A 45 6.74 13.04 8.45
C THR A 45 8.03 12.22 8.50
N CYS A 46 8.89 12.39 7.50
CA CYS A 46 10.25 11.83 7.47
C CYS A 46 11.34 12.89 7.74
N THR A 47 10.97 13.93 8.50
CA THR A 47 11.82 15.04 8.95
C THR A 47 11.94 15.04 10.47
N PHE A 48 12.89 15.83 11.00
CA PHE A 48 13.07 16.06 12.43
C PHE A 48 12.73 17.49 12.85
N SER A 49 12.28 18.33 11.91
CA SER A 49 11.93 19.73 12.20
C SER A 49 10.67 19.79 13.04
N ARG A 50 10.72 20.58 14.12
CA ARG A 50 9.58 20.88 14.97
C ARG A 50 8.48 21.63 14.21
N GLU A 51 8.87 22.56 13.34
CA GLU A 51 7.96 23.38 12.55
C GLU A 51 7.08 22.54 11.63
N GLU A 52 7.67 21.48 11.05
CA GLU A 52 6.94 20.51 10.26
C GLU A 52 6.13 19.55 11.15
N ASN A 53 6.63 19.21 12.34
CA ASN A 53 6.09 18.17 13.19
C ASN A 53 5.11 18.70 14.26
N GLU A 54 5.62 18.96 15.47
CA GLU A 54 4.81 19.33 16.63
C GLU A 54 4.00 20.60 16.39
N ASP A 55 4.55 21.60 15.72
CA ASP A 55 3.84 22.88 15.52
C ASP A 55 2.62 22.73 14.59
N ASN A 56 2.64 21.75 13.67
CA ASN A 56 1.46 21.42 12.85
C ASN A 56 0.44 20.58 13.62
N VAL A 57 0.90 19.70 14.52
CA VAL A 57 0.03 18.97 15.44
C VAL A 57 -0.66 19.93 16.42
N ASP A 58 0.12 20.85 16.99
CA ASP A 58 -0.36 21.90 17.89
C ASP A 58 -1.45 22.73 17.23
N TRP A 59 -1.16 23.26 16.04
CA TRP A 59 -2.14 24.00 15.25
C TRP A 59 -3.42 23.21 14.94
N LEU A 60 -3.33 21.93 14.60
CA LEU A 60 -4.51 21.12 14.32
C LEU A 60 -5.40 20.92 15.57
N CYS A 61 -4.78 20.88 16.75
CA CYS A 61 -5.49 20.84 18.03
C CYS A 61 -6.16 22.18 18.34
N GLU A 62 -5.44 23.28 18.14
CA GLU A 62 -5.92 24.64 18.41
C GLU A 62 -7.06 25.06 17.47
N GLU A 63 -6.87 24.89 16.16
CA GLU A 63 -7.83 25.37 15.16
C GLU A 63 -9.03 24.44 14.98
N TYR A 64 -8.84 23.13 15.11
CA TYR A 64 -9.86 22.14 14.77
C TYR A 64 -10.28 21.25 15.93
N GLY A 65 -9.76 21.49 17.14
CA GLY A 65 -10.11 20.72 18.33
C GLY A 65 -9.64 19.27 18.27
N ALA A 66 -8.60 18.94 17.49
CA ALA A 66 -8.07 17.59 17.44
C ALA A 66 -7.61 17.11 18.84
N GLU A 67 -8.01 15.90 19.21
CA GLU A 67 -7.61 15.28 20.47
C GLU A 67 -6.36 14.44 20.24
N ARG A 68 -5.27 14.71 20.97
CA ARG A 68 -4.08 13.88 20.86
C ARG A 68 -4.22 12.61 21.67
N LEU A 69 -3.78 11.51 21.10
CA LEU A 69 -3.82 10.21 21.74
C LEU A 69 -2.41 9.66 21.92
N PRO A 70 -2.17 8.92 23.01
CA PRO A 70 -0.90 8.21 23.18
C PRO A 70 -0.72 7.19 22.06
N LEU A 71 0.50 7.09 21.53
CA LEU A 71 0.81 6.06 20.56
C LEU A 71 0.79 4.67 21.22
N PRO A 72 0.24 3.64 20.55
CA PRO A 72 0.22 2.28 21.08
C PRO A 72 1.58 1.55 20.96
N PHE A 73 2.64 2.27 20.55
CA PHE A 73 4.00 1.76 20.35
C PHE A 73 5.03 2.88 20.56
N GLY A 74 6.28 2.53 20.84
CA GLY A 74 7.40 3.50 20.82
C GLY A 74 8.05 3.88 22.17
N GLY A 75 8.05 3.00 23.16
CA GLY A 75 8.58 3.29 24.51
C GLY A 75 7.47 3.59 25.50
N GLU A 76 7.74 4.35 26.58
CA GLU A 76 6.80 4.59 27.68
C GLU A 76 5.39 4.94 27.17
N SER A 77 4.40 4.17 27.64
CA SER A 77 2.99 4.40 27.36
C SER A 77 2.62 5.82 27.80
N GLY A 78 2.19 6.67 26.86
CA GLY A 78 1.90 8.08 27.14
C GLY A 78 2.58 9.08 26.20
N VAL A 79 3.50 8.65 25.33
CA VAL A 79 4.08 9.53 24.31
C VAL A 79 3.01 9.92 23.29
N VAL A 80 2.71 11.21 23.27
CA VAL A 80 1.67 11.82 22.42
C VAL A 80 2.16 12.03 20.98
N CYS A 81 3.46 12.24 20.81
CA CYS A 81 4.14 12.38 19.52
C CYS A 81 5.44 11.55 19.52
N GLY A 82 5.53 10.56 18.63
CA GLY A 82 6.65 9.63 18.56
C GLY A 82 7.74 10.10 17.60
N HIS A 83 8.96 10.24 18.12
CA HIS A 83 10.16 10.48 17.31
C HIS A 83 11.00 9.22 17.20
N PHE A 84 11.27 8.80 15.96
CA PHE A 84 12.03 7.60 15.64
C PHE A 84 13.40 8.01 15.11
N TYR A 85 14.32 8.36 16.00
CA TYR A 85 15.64 8.79 15.59
C TYR A 85 16.53 7.61 15.15
N PRO A 86 17.35 7.79 14.09
CA PRO A 86 18.23 6.73 13.57
C PRO A 86 19.19 6.11 14.57
N HIS A 87 19.55 6.84 15.63
CA HIS A 87 20.46 6.38 16.68
C HIS A 87 19.73 5.66 17.83
N LEU A 88 18.40 5.74 17.90
CA LEU A 88 17.59 5.08 18.93
C LEU A 88 16.85 3.85 18.38
N VAL A 89 16.53 3.85 17.09
CA VAL A 89 15.82 2.74 16.44
C VAL A 89 16.46 2.37 15.11
N ARG A 90 16.24 1.13 14.66
CA ARG A 90 16.64 0.69 13.32
C ARG A 90 15.75 1.34 12.25
N GLY A 91 16.12 2.53 11.79
CA GLY A 91 15.37 3.28 10.78
C GLY A 91 16.10 4.54 10.29
N GLU A 92 15.43 5.30 9.41
CA GLU A 92 16.01 6.50 8.76
C GLU A 92 15.62 7.82 9.42
N GLY A 93 14.68 7.80 10.36
CA GLY A 93 14.02 9.00 10.86
C GLY A 93 12.55 9.02 10.49
N LEU A 94 11.69 9.17 11.50
CA LEU A 94 10.26 9.36 11.33
C LEU A 94 9.67 10.12 12.51
N PHE A 95 8.64 10.92 12.26
CA PHE A 95 7.74 11.47 13.25
C PHE A 95 6.34 10.89 13.04
N ILE A 96 5.64 10.56 14.12
CA ILE A 96 4.23 10.12 14.10
C ILE A 96 3.46 10.79 15.24
N ALA A 97 2.26 11.30 14.96
CA ALA A 97 1.27 11.67 15.96
C ALA A 97 -0.08 10.98 15.64
N LEU A 98 -0.75 10.48 16.68
CA LEU A 98 -2.10 9.94 16.58
C LEU A 98 -3.08 10.95 17.16
N LEU A 99 -4.05 11.34 16.34
CA LEU A 99 -5.09 12.29 16.69
C LEU A 99 -6.45 11.64 16.53
N ARG A 100 -7.44 12.15 17.25
CA ARG A 100 -8.84 11.80 17.09
C ARG A 100 -9.65 13.05 16.82
N LYS A 101 -10.57 12.97 15.87
CA LYS A 101 -11.56 14.02 15.68
C LYS A 101 -12.62 13.89 16.77
N PRO A 102 -12.98 14.97 17.49
CA PRO A 102 -14.04 14.92 18.48
C PRO A 102 -15.35 14.37 17.92
N GLY A 103 -16.14 13.76 18.80
CA GLY A 103 -17.45 13.19 18.49
C GLY A 103 -17.47 11.67 18.44
N GLU A 104 -18.65 11.14 18.16
CA GLU A 104 -18.90 9.71 18.11
C GLU A 104 -18.68 9.16 16.70
N PHE A 105 -18.01 8.02 16.60
CA PHE A 105 -17.78 7.38 15.32
C PHE A 105 -19.01 6.58 14.91
N HIS A 106 -19.57 6.95 13.76
CA HIS A 106 -20.62 6.19 13.10
C HIS A 106 -20.12 5.68 11.74
N PRO A 107 -20.10 4.36 11.50
CA PRO A 107 -19.70 3.81 10.22
C PRO A 107 -20.78 4.08 9.16
N ASP A 108 -20.40 4.72 8.06
CA ASP A 108 -21.29 4.77 6.89
C ASP A 108 -21.30 3.43 6.15
N ALA A 109 -22.38 3.20 5.39
CA ALA A 109 -22.44 2.15 4.39
C ALA A 109 -21.35 2.32 3.32
N ALA A 110 -20.96 1.20 2.69
CA ALA A 110 -20.01 1.21 1.58
C ALA A 110 -20.48 2.14 0.44
N VAL A 111 -19.57 2.99 -0.05
CA VAL A 111 -19.85 3.91 -1.16
C VAL A 111 -19.73 3.14 -2.47
N SER A 112 -20.77 3.17 -3.29
CA SER A 112 -20.73 2.51 -4.60
C SER A 112 -19.77 3.19 -5.56
N GLU A 113 -19.17 2.41 -6.45
CA GLU A 113 -18.28 2.90 -7.52
C GLU A 113 -18.90 4.06 -8.31
N LYS A 114 -20.19 3.94 -8.67
CA LYS A 114 -20.93 4.96 -9.41
C LYS A 114 -20.96 6.30 -8.67
N LYS A 115 -21.10 6.28 -7.33
CA LYS A 115 -21.05 7.51 -6.52
C LYS A 115 -19.64 8.08 -6.48
N LEU A 116 -18.62 7.24 -6.30
CA LEU A 116 -17.22 7.69 -6.29
C LEU A 116 -16.81 8.32 -7.62
N ARG A 117 -17.13 7.68 -8.76
CA ARG A 117 -16.79 8.19 -10.10
C ARG A 117 -17.48 9.51 -10.45
N LYS A 118 -18.61 9.82 -9.82
CA LYS A 118 -19.26 11.14 -9.94
C LYS A 118 -18.56 12.21 -9.10
N ALA A 119 -17.97 11.83 -7.97
CA ALA A 119 -17.35 12.76 -7.03
C ALA A 119 -15.85 13.00 -7.33
N THR A 120 -15.16 12.04 -7.95
CA THR A 120 -13.73 12.14 -8.21
C THR A 120 -13.28 11.22 -9.36
N SER A 121 -12.09 11.49 -9.88
CA SER A 121 -11.39 10.63 -10.83
C SER A 121 -10.91 9.36 -10.12
N VAL A 122 -11.61 8.25 -10.36
CA VAL A 122 -11.26 6.94 -9.77
C VAL A 122 -10.26 6.21 -10.66
N ALA A 123 -8.99 6.20 -10.23
CA ALA A 123 -7.93 5.44 -10.90
C ALA A 123 -8.12 3.92 -10.77
N LEU A 124 -8.60 3.45 -9.62
CA LEU A 124 -8.84 2.05 -9.33
C LEU A 124 -10.01 1.89 -8.35
N TYR A 125 -10.88 0.91 -8.59
CA TYR A 125 -11.96 0.54 -7.66
C TYR A 125 -11.89 -0.96 -7.35
N GLY A 126 -11.79 -1.30 -6.07
CA GLY A 126 -11.76 -2.69 -5.59
C GLY A 126 -10.65 -3.55 -6.19
N VAL A 127 -10.77 -4.88 -6.06
CA VAL A 127 -9.95 -5.87 -6.77
C VAL A 127 -10.69 -6.34 -8.02
N GLN A 128 -10.08 -6.12 -9.18
CA GLN A 128 -10.62 -6.48 -10.47
C GLN A 128 -10.31 -7.95 -10.68
N GLU A 129 -11.33 -8.78 -10.61
CA GLU A 129 -11.18 -10.22 -10.70
C GLU A 129 -10.77 -10.66 -12.11
N THR A 130 -11.38 -10.06 -13.13
CA THR A 130 -11.18 -10.43 -14.52
C THR A 130 -10.94 -9.24 -15.46
N GLU A 131 -10.27 -9.50 -16.58
CA GLU A 131 -10.10 -8.58 -17.70
C GLU A 131 -10.53 -9.25 -19.02
N GLU A 132 -10.95 -8.43 -19.99
CA GLU A 132 -11.28 -8.87 -21.33
C GLU A 132 -10.00 -8.96 -22.18
N LYS A 133 -9.77 -10.13 -22.78
CA LYS A 133 -8.63 -10.39 -23.68
C LYS A 133 -9.12 -11.00 -24.98
N GLY A 134 -9.38 -10.13 -25.95
CA GLY A 134 -10.01 -10.53 -27.21
C GLY A 134 -11.48 -10.87 -26.98
N ARG A 135 -11.84 -12.15 -27.10
CA ARG A 135 -13.20 -12.66 -26.81
C ARG A 135 -13.30 -13.40 -25.48
N ASP A 136 -12.16 -13.61 -24.82
CA ASP A 136 -12.08 -14.37 -23.58
C ASP A 136 -12.05 -13.40 -22.39
N ARG A 137 -12.77 -13.75 -21.33
CA ARG A 137 -12.64 -13.11 -20.02
C ARG A 137 -11.72 -13.93 -19.15
N ILE A 138 -10.59 -13.37 -18.74
CA ILE A 138 -9.53 -14.07 -18.00
C ILE A 138 -9.33 -13.44 -16.62
N PRO A 139 -8.92 -14.21 -15.58
CA PRO A 139 -8.63 -13.62 -14.29
C PRO A 139 -7.37 -12.74 -14.36
N THR A 140 -7.38 -11.65 -13.61
CA THR A 140 -6.24 -10.73 -13.55
C THR A 140 -5.16 -11.27 -12.62
N HIS A 141 -3.91 -10.90 -12.87
CA HIS A 141 -2.82 -11.18 -11.93
C HIS A 141 -3.05 -10.52 -10.55
N ARG A 142 -3.71 -9.35 -10.52
CA ARG A 142 -4.06 -8.66 -9.28
C ARG A 142 -5.05 -9.46 -8.43
N TYR A 143 -5.95 -10.20 -9.06
CA TYR A 143 -6.86 -11.08 -8.35
C TYR A 143 -6.12 -12.22 -7.66
N ALA A 144 -5.15 -12.84 -8.33
CA ALA A 144 -4.31 -13.89 -7.74
C ALA A 144 -3.54 -13.39 -6.50
N LEU A 145 -3.04 -12.16 -6.52
CA LEU A 145 -2.27 -11.56 -5.43
C LEU A 145 -3.13 -10.91 -4.34
N SER A 146 -4.45 -10.95 -4.47
CA SER A 146 -5.35 -10.37 -3.49
C SER A 146 -5.31 -11.16 -2.19
N THR A 147 -5.19 -10.48 -1.05
CA THR A 147 -5.32 -11.11 0.27
C THR A 147 -6.72 -11.66 0.53
N SER A 148 -7.72 -11.19 -0.22
CA SER A 148 -9.09 -11.70 -0.19
C SER A 148 -9.37 -12.73 -1.29
N TYR A 149 -8.37 -13.21 -2.02
CA TYR A 149 -8.57 -14.22 -3.06
C TYR A 149 -9.12 -15.51 -2.43
N PRO A 150 -10.31 -16.00 -2.86
CA PRO A 150 -10.85 -17.26 -2.37
C PRO A 150 -10.08 -18.44 -2.98
N ARG A 151 -9.18 -19.05 -2.19
CA ARG A 151 -8.43 -20.26 -2.58
C ARG A 151 -9.36 -21.37 -3.04
N GLY A 152 -8.92 -22.14 -4.04
CA GLY A 152 -9.73 -23.15 -4.72
C GLY A 152 -10.68 -22.62 -5.82
N THR A 153 -10.76 -21.30 -6.06
CA THR A 153 -11.54 -20.75 -7.19
C THR A 153 -11.06 -21.27 -8.54
N TYR A 154 -9.75 -21.42 -8.68
CA TYR A 154 -9.09 -22.08 -9.80
C TYR A 154 -8.28 -23.26 -9.27
N PRO A 155 -8.06 -24.32 -10.08
CA PRO A 155 -7.08 -25.34 -9.75
C PRO A 155 -5.74 -24.71 -9.42
N GLU A 156 -5.08 -25.24 -8.40
CA GLU A 156 -3.81 -24.72 -7.90
C GLU A 156 -2.70 -25.72 -8.18
N ALA A 157 -1.50 -25.23 -8.46
CA ALA A 157 -0.32 -26.05 -8.65
C ALA A 157 0.85 -25.43 -7.87
N GLU A 158 1.30 -26.14 -6.85
CA GLU A 158 2.53 -25.82 -6.14
C GLU A 158 3.72 -26.14 -7.04
N VAL A 159 4.61 -25.16 -7.19
CA VAL A 159 5.80 -25.28 -8.04
C VAL A 159 7.07 -25.12 -7.22
N ASP A 160 8.18 -25.62 -7.75
CA ASP A 160 9.49 -25.38 -7.14
C ASP A 160 10.04 -23.98 -7.45
N ARG A 161 11.19 -23.65 -6.84
CA ARG A 161 11.82 -22.34 -7.02
C ARG A 161 12.20 -22.06 -8.48
N ASP A 162 12.68 -23.07 -9.21
CA ASP A 162 13.08 -22.90 -10.62
C ASP A 162 11.88 -22.53 -11.49
N THR A 163 10.78 -23.28 -11.34
CA THR A 163 9.54 -23.04 -12.07
C THR A 163 8.92 -21.70 -11.67
N ALA A 164 8.99 -21.30 -10.40
CA ALA A 164 8.55 -19.99 -9.95
C ALA A 164 9.36 -18.86 -10.59
N LEU A 165 10.70 -18.97 -10.66
CA LEU A 165 11.56 -17.99 -11.33
C LEU A 165 11.29 -17.92 -12.83
N ARG A 166 11.10 -19.07 -13.49
CA ARG A 166 10.68 -19.15 -14.90
C ARG A 166 9.32 -18.51 -15.12
N TYR A 167 8.39 -18.66 -14.19
CA TYR A 167 7.11 -17.96 -14.24
C TYR A 167 7.31 -16.44 -14.18
N LEU A 168 8.10 -15.95 -13.21
CA LEU A 168 8.37 -14.52 -13.04
C LEU A 168 9.16 -13.93 -14.21
N HIS A 169 10.01 -14.70 -14.87
CA HIS A 169 10.76 -14.27 -16.05
C HIS A 169 9.94 -14.31 -17.35
N ARG A 170 8.79 -15.00 -17.32
CA ARG A 170 7.92 -15.32 -18.48
C ARG A 170 8.52 -16.31 -19.47
N ASP A 171 9.23 -17.30 -18.97
CA ASP A 171 9.74 -18.41 -19.76
C ASP A 171 8.66 -19.45 -20.09
N ALA A 172 9.01 -20.39 -20.96
CA ALA A 172 8.18 -21.55 -21.22
C ALA A 172 8.04 -22.39 -19.94
N LEU A 173 6.81 -22.81 -19.63
CA LEU A 173 6.47 -23.59 -18.45
C LEU A 173 5.87 -24.94 -18.86
N VAL A 174 6.21 -25.97 -18.10
CA VAL A 174 5.54 -27.27 -18.10
C VAL A 174 5.13 -27.52 -16.65
N LEU A 175 3.86 -27.84 -16.42
CA LEU A 175 3.36 -28.09 -15.07
C LEU A 175 3.49 -29.57 -14.74
N PRO A 176 3.53 -29.93 -13.44
CA PRO A 176 3.54 -31.32 -13.01
C PRO A 176 2.36 -32.13 -13.57
N ASP A 177 2.55 -33.45 -13.68
CA ASP A 177 1.48 -34.37 -14.08
C ASP A 177 0.30 -34.32 -13.09
N GLY A 178 -0.91 -34.47 -13.64
CA GLY A 178 -2.15 -34.40 -12.84
C GLY A 178 -2.73 -32.99 -12.68
N VAL A 179 -1.98 -31.93 -13.02
CA VAL A 179 -2.54 -30.58 -13.06
C VAL A 179 -3.54 -30.45 -14.22
N PRO A 180 -4.81 -30.04 -13.97
CA PRO A 180 -5.83 -30.01 -15.00
C PRO A 180 -5.51 -28.99 -16.10
N ARG A 181 -6.02 -29.25 -17.31
CA ARG A 181 -6.01 -28.28 -18.41
C ARG A 181 -6.92 -27.10 -18.07
N GLY A 182 -6.58 -25.90 -18.53
CA GLY A 182 -7.33 -24.69 -18.25
C GLY A 182 -6.52 -23.66 -17.49
N ILE A 183 -7.20 -22.74 -16.81
CA ILE A 183 -6.54 -21.70 -16.02
C ILE A 183 -6.18 -22.28 -14.65
N VAL A 184 -4.90 -22.17 -14.29
CA VAL A 184 -4.33 -22.72 -13.06
C VAL A 184 -3.63 -21.59 -12.31
N LEU A 185 -3.84 -21.50 -11.01
CA LEU A 185 -3.09 -20.63 -10.12
C LEU A 185 -1.79 -21.33 -9.73
N LEU A 186 -0.64 -20.71 -10.02
CA LEU A 186 0.63 -21.19 -9.50
C LEU A 186 0.88 -20.66 -8.09
N THR A 187 1.40 -21.52 -7.23
CA THR A 187 1.79 -21.20 -5.86
C THR A 187 3.24 -21.60 -5.63
N TYR A 188 3.94 -20.87 -4.76
CA TYR A 188 5.26 -21.23 -4.27
C TYR A 188 5.33 -20.94 -2.78
N GLN A 189 5.68 -21.94 -1.98
CA GLN A 189 5.60 -21.91 -0.52
C GLN A 189 4.20 -21.49 -0.05
N ASP A 190 3.15 -22.01 -0.68
CA ASP A 190 1.73 -21.66 -0.45
C ASP A 190 1.33 -20.20 -0.76
N HIS A 191 2.25 -19.40 -1.32
CA HIS A 191 1.96 -18.04 -1.75
C HIS A 191 1.52 -18.02 -3.22
N PRO A 192 0.38 -17.40 -3.56
CA PRO A 192 -0.02 -17.20 -4.95
C PRO A 192 1.05 -16.41 -5.73
N LEU A 193 1.49 -16.97 -6.85
CA LEU A 193 2.34 -16.27 -7.82
C LEU A 193 1.51 -15.62 -8.92
N GLY A 194 0.49 -16.32 -9.41
CA GLY A 194 -0.39 -15.84 -10.48
C GLY A 194 -0.77 -16.95 -11.45
N PHE A 195 -1.54 -16.57 -12.48
CA PHE A 195 -2.18 -17.54 -13.37
C PHE A 195 -1.30 -17.99 -14.53
N VAL A 196 -1.55 -19.22 -14.97
CA VAL A 196 -1.14 -19.77 -16.27
C VAL A 196 -2.32 -20.44 -16.95
N LYS A 197 -2.28 -20.56 -18.28
CA LYS A 197 -3.22 -21.40 -19.03
C LYS A 197 -2.53 -22.71 -19.43
N ASN A 198 -2.79 -23.78 -18.68
CA ASN A 198 -2.28 -25.11 -18.92
C ASN A 198 -2.94 -25.77 -20.15
N LEU A 199 -2.14 -26.20 -21.10
CA LEU A 199 -2.57 -26.89 -22.33
C LEU A 199 -2.24 -28.40 -22.30
N GLY A 200 -1.67 -28.91 -21.21
CA GLY A 200 -1.18 -30.27 -21.06
C GLY A 200 0.32 -30.35 -21.27
N SER A 201 0.80 -30.23 -22.51
CA SER A 201 2.24 -30.31 -22.82
C SER A 201 3.02 -29.03 -22.51
N ARG A 202 2.32 -27.90 -22.29
CA ARG A 202 2.89 -26.59 -21.98
C ARG A 202 1.87 -25.74 -21.24
N ALA A 203 2.34 -24.74 -20.52
CA ALA A 203 1.50 -23.70 -19.94
C ALA A 203 1.85 -22.32 -20.50
N ASN A 204 0.82 -21.60 -20.95
CA ASN A 204 0.97 -20.21 -21.38
C ASN A 204 1.03 -19.31 -20.14
N ASN A 205 2.13 -18.58 -20.01
CA ASN A 205 2.34 -17.65 -18.90
C ASN A 205 1.46 -16.39 -19.03
N MET A 206 0.60 -16.15 -18.02
CA MET A 206 -0.33 -15.02 -17.99
C MET A 206 0.17 -13.83 -17.15
N LEU A 207 1.42 -13.85 -16.67
CA LEU A 207 2.04 -12.72 -15.97
C LEU A 207 2.07 -11.47 -16.88
N PRO A 208 1.70 -10.28 -16.38
CA PRO A 208 1.82 -9.03 -17.12
C PRO A 208 3.28 -8.79 -17.57
N LYS A 209 3.45 -8.35 -18.82
CA LYS A 209 4.80 -8.15 -19.41
C LYS A 209 5.67 -7.17 -18.62
N SER A 210 5.05 -6.13 -18.04
CA SER A 210 5.72 -5.10 -17.25
C SER A 210 6.26 -5.62 -15.92
N PHE A 211 5.79 -6.78 -15.45
CA PHE A 211 6.14 -7.33 -14.13
C PHE A 211 7.22 -8.41 -14.23
N ARG A 212 7.68 -8.74 -15.44
CA ARG A 212 8.71 -9.77 -15.60
C ARG A 212 10.00 -9.34 -14.91
N ILE A 213 10.66 -10.28 -14.24
CA ILE A 213 12.05 -10.09 -13.83
C ILE A 213 12.93 -10.14 -15.08
N LEU A 214 14.01 -9.36 -15.08
CA LEU A 214 14.96 -9.30 -16.20
C LEU A 214 16.12 -10.28 -16.05
N SER A 215 16.25 -10.89 -14.88
CA SER A 215 17.31 -11.82 -14.53
C SER A 215 16.83 -12.80 -13.45
N MET A 216 17.35 -14.03 -13.47
CA MET A 216 16.95 -15.14 -12.59
C MET A 216 17.87 -15.37 -11.39
N LEU A 217 18.71 -14.39 -11.05
CA LEU A 217 19.71 -14.48 -9.96
C LEU A 217 19.11 -14.95 -8.63
#